data_AF-A2EIT0-F1
#
_entry.id   AF-A2EIT0-F1
#
_cell.length_a   1.000
_cell.length_b   1.000
_cell.length_c   1.000
_cell.angle_alpha   90.00
_cell.angle_beta   90.00
_cell.angle_gamma   90.00
#
_symmetry.space_group_name_H-M   'P 1'
#
loop_
_entity.id
_entity.type
_entity.pdbx_description
1 polymer ?
#
loop_
_entity_poly.entity_id
_entity_poly.type
_entity_poly.pdbx_seq_one_letter_code
_entity_poly.pdbx_strand_id
1 'polypeptide(L)'
;MSAGNTNQVPYFQFQRDTQNSTSGYPFPVAQRIPVMQPISMFHPHVYSTPPPDYAQDGQTKVYQGSKNQTVPIQFNLPVQQIPVQTQQFEPPQPQINGFETQMLIYPSQIGLIPHDFWRRYETITFQQMVDVYFHKRNSSPYRFTFKLYNALLLTEKYPNLLHLVGATWQTNKILKIYKTPFSCLIGTRVANNSLFHKQGNFPTHGFAELTTEEALAKNIDIRQIDFDEIRLLHHVEEKFYRHCGEKVINLCIWIGNYNSN
;
A
#
# COMPACT_ATOMS: atom_id res chain seq x y z
N MET A 1 16.42 54.87 -41.00
CA MET A 1 16.14 54.42 -39.62
C MET A 1 14.65 54.20 -39.50
N SER A 2 14.29 53.00 -39.04
CA SER A 2 13.02 52.56 -38.47
C SER A 2 11.77 52.44 -39.35
N ALA A 3 11.25 51.21 -39.30
CA ALA A 3 10.10 50.64 -39.95
C ALA A 3 8.82 50.79 -39.10
N GLY A 4 7.67 50.57 -39.74
CA GLY A 4 6.38 50.34 -39.09
C GLY A 4 5.46 49.55 -40.02
N ASN A 5 5.54 48.23 -39.92
CA ASN A 5 4.80 47.26 -40.73
C ASN A 5 3.63 46.70 -39.89
N THR A 6 2.39 46.96 -40.29
CA THR A 6 1.17 46.44 -39.63
C THR A 6 0.64 45.24 -40.40
N ASN A 7 0.95 44.03 -39.91
CA ASN A 7 0.33 42.78 -40.38
C ASN A 7 -0.99 42.55 -39.64
N GLN A 8 -2.09 42.51 -40.40
CA GLN A 8 -3.38 41.97 -39.98
C GLN A 8 -3.39 40.44 -40.17
N VAL A 9 -3.94 39.72 -39.20
CA VAL A 9 -4.10 38.27 -39.20
C VAL A 9 -5.59 37.94 -39.47
N PRO A 10 -5.95 37.00 -40.35
CA PRO A 10 -7.35 36.65 -40.57
C PRO A 10 -7.89 35.67 -39.53
N TYR A 11 -9.14 35.90 -39.13
CA TYR A 11 -9.97 35.06 -38.26
C TYR A 11 -10.39 33.77 -39.00
N PHE A 12 -10.10 32.60 -38.43
CA PHE A 12 -10.67 31.32 -38.88
C PHE A 12 -11.99 31.05 -38.15
N GLN A 13 -13.10 31.02 -38.90
CA GLN A 13 -14.40 30.51 -38.45
C GLN A 13 -14.46 28.99 -38.68
N PHE A 14 -14.66 28.22 -37.61
CA PHE A 14 -15.03 26.80 -37.69
C PHE A 14 -16.55 26.67 -37.73
N GLN A 15 -17.09 26.22 -38.86
CA GLN A 15 -18.45 25.71 -38.99
C GLN A 15 -18.48 24.27 -38.45
N ARG A 16 -19.45 23.97 -37.56
CA ARG A 16 -19.78 22.58 -37.18
C ARG A 16 -20.89 22.10 -38.09
N ASP A 17 -20.59 21.12 -38.93
CA ASP A 17 -21.61 20.32 -39.58
C ASP A 17 -22.01 19.16 -38.67
N THR A 18 -23.25 19.23 -38.17
CA THR A 18 -23.99 18.10 -37.62
C THR A 18 -24.61 17.31 -38.76
N GLN A 19 -24.25 16.04 -38.91
CA GLN A 19 -25.10 15.08 -39.59
C GLN A 19 -25.31 13.82 -38.75
N ASN A 20 -26.58 13.61 -38.45
CA ASN A 20 -27.21 12.38 -37.96
C ASN A 20 -26.91 11.20 -38.88
N SER A 21 -26.67 10.03 -38.31
CA SER A 21 -26.98 8.76 -38.99
C SER A 21 -27.46 7.74 -37.97
N THR A 22 -28.68 7.29 -38.21
CA THR A 22 -29.51 6.43 -37.38
C THR A 22 -29.25 4.97 -37.74
N SER A 23 -28.81 4.15 -36.80
CA SER A 23 -28.92 2.69 -36.81
C SER A 23 -28.73 2.22 -35.35
N GLY A 24 -29.69 1.63 -34.63
CA GLY A 24 -30.69 0.67 -35.07
C GLY A 24 -30.31 -0.73 -34.56
N TYR A 25 -30.14 -0.92 -33.25
CA TYR A 25 -30.04 -2.24 -32.63
C TYR A 25 -30.80 -2.29 -31.29
N PRO A 26 -31.55 -3.37 -31.00
CA PRO A 26 -32.46 -3.44 -29.87
C PRO A 26 -31.74 -3.86 -28.58
N PHE A 27 -32.03 -3.13 -27.50
CA PHE A 27 -31.68 -3.55 -26.14
C PHE A 27 -32.69 -4.60 -25.63
N PRO A 28 -32.24 -5.67 -24.95
CA PRO A 28 -33.15 -6.57 -24.26
C PRO A 28 -33.74 -5.91 -23.01
N VAL A 29 -35.06 -6.05 -22.88
CA VAL A 29 -35.91 -5.60 -21.79
C VAL A 29 -35.47 -6.25 -20.48
N ALA A 30 -35.12 -5.43 -19.48
CA ALA A 30 -34.89 -5.88 -18.12
C ALA A 30 -36.21 -6.34 -17.49
N GLN A 31 -36.31 -7.63 -17.17
CA GLN A 31 -37.40 -8.18 -16.37
C GLN A 31 -37.24 -7.74 -14.91
N ARG A 32 -38.32 -7.18 -14.35
CA ARG A 32 -38.43 -6.79 -12.95
C ARG A 32 -38.41 -8.04 -12.07
N ILE A 33 -37.42 -8.12 -11.17
CA ILE A 33 -37.40 -9.09 -10.07
C ILE A 33 -38.30 -8.55 -8.94
N PRO A 34 -39.22 -9.36 -8.38
CA PRO A 34 -40.07 -8.94 -7.28
C PRO A 34 -39.27 -8.78 -5.98
N VAL A 35 -39.59 -7.70 -5.24
CA VAL A 35 -39.08 -7.41 -3.90
C VAL A 35 -39.67 -8.42 -2.92
N MET A 36 -38.85 -9.34 -2.41
CA MET A 36 -39.21 -10.14 -1.24
C MET A 36 -38.94 -9.35 0.05
N GLN A 37 -39.95 -9.32 0.92
CA GLN A 37 -39.89 -8.71 2.23
C GLN A 37 -38.99 -9.51 3.19
N PRO A 38 -38.33 -8.86 4.17
CA PRO A 38 -37.60 -9.58 5.20
C PRO A 38 -38.58 -10.26 6.18
N ILE A 39 -38.41 -11.57 6.33
CA ILE A 39 -39.03 -12.39 7.37
C ILE A 39 -38.33 -12.06 8.70
N SER A 40 -39.12 -11.58 9.66
CA SER A 40 -38.77 -11.47 11.07
C SER A 40 -38.62 -12.86 11.68
N MET A 41 -37.46 -13.17 12.26
CA MET A 41 -37.30 -14.30 13.18
C MET A 41 -36.41 -13.95 14.39
N PHE A 42 -37.08 -13.89 15.54
CA PHE A 42 -36.68 -14.35 16.87
C PHE A 42 -35.19 -14.36 17.26
N HIS A 43 -34.81 -13.42 18.12
CA HIS A 43 -33.67 -13.54 19.03
C HIS A 43 -34.07 -14.33 20.29
N PRO A 44 -33.36 -15.39 20.69
CA PRO A 44 -33.44 -15.90 22.05
C PRO A 44 -32.56 -15.07 23.00
N HIS A 45 -33.16 -14.67 24.12
CA HIS A 45 -32.53 -14.03 25.26
C HIS A 45 -31.38 -14.89 25.82
N VAL A 46 -30.21 -14.29 26.00
CA VAL A 46 -29.18 -14.80 26.91
C VAL A 46 -28.93 -13.75 27.98
N TYR A 47 -29.16 -14.16 29.22
CA TYR A 47 -29.03 -13.38 30.43
C TYR A 47 -27.56 -12.99 30.68
N SER A 48 -27.29 -11.68 30.81
CA SER A 48 -26.05 -11.18 31.38
C SER A 48 -26.21 -11.04 32.88
N THR A 49 -25.51 -11.86 33.65
CA THR A 49 -25.33 -11.69 35.10
C THR A 49 -24.37 -10.53 35.39
N PRO A 50 -24.70 -9.61 36.29
CA PRO A 50 -23.75 -8.58 36.75
C PRO A 50 -22.71 -9.17 37.72
N PRO A 51 -21.48 -8.61 37.77
CA PRO A 51 -20.47 -9.01 38.75
C PRO A 51 -20.84 -8.51 40.17
N PRO A 52 -20.45 -9.25 41.22
CA PRO A 52 -20.80 -8.93 42.60
C PRO A 52 -20.01 -7.75 43.18
N ASP A 53 -20.77 -6.99 43.96
CA ASP A 53 -20.44 -5.91 44.87
C ASP A 53 -19.48 -6.39 45.97
N TYR A 54 -18.34 -5.73 46.15
CA TYR A 54 -17.50 -5.86 47.35
C TYR A 54 -17.49 -4.53 48.08
N ALA A 55 -18.24 -4.50 49.19
CA ALA A 55 -18.25 -3.40 50.14
C ALA A 55 -17.01 -3.44 51.07
N GLN A 56 -16.49 -2.22 51.30
CA GLN A 56 -15.87 -1.67 52.52
C GLN A 56 -14.81 -2.48 53.29
N ASP A 57 -13.60 -1.92 53.41
CA ASP A 57 -13.16 -1.26 54.65
C ASP A 57 -11.85 -0.47 54.40
N GLY A 58 -11.62 0.65 55.12
CA GLY A 58 -10.31 1.33 55.06
C GLY A 58 -10.29 2.85 55.23
N GLN A 59 -10.72 3.32 56.40
CA GLN A 59 -10.24 4.52 57.13
C GLN A 59 -9.35 5.54 56.38
N THR A 60 -9.92 6.67 55.97
CA THR A 60 -9.16 7.90 55.68
C THR A 60 -8.83 8.65 56.98
N LYS A 61 -7.55 8.60 57.40
CA LYS A 61 -7.00 9.53 58.39
C LYS A 61 -6.75 10.90 57.74
N VAL A 62 -7.43 11.91 58.27
CA VAL A 62 -7.18 13.33 58.01
C VAL A 62 -5.86 13.72 58.68
N TYR A 63 -4.82 14.00 57.89
CA TYR A 63 -3.64 14.72 58.35
C TYR A 63 -3.74 16.19 57.92
N GLN A 64 -3.93 17.07 58.90
CA GLN A 64 -3.72 18.51 58.77
C GLN A 64 -2.21 18.75 58.64
N GLY A 65 -1.76 19.08 57.43
CA GLY A 65 -0.40 19.50 57.13
C GLY A 65 -0.27 21.01 57.19
N SER A 66 0.59 21.47 58.09
CA SER A 66 0.92 22.86 58.40
C SER A 66 1.41 23.66 57.19
N LYS A 67 1.07 24.96 57.23
CA LYS A 67 1.54 26.02 56.34
C LYS A 67 3.07 26.10 56.36
N ASN A 68 3.74 25.66 55.30
CA ASN A 68 5.14 25.99 55.05
C ASN A 68 5.22 27.04 53.95
N GLN A 69 5.85 28.16 54.30
CA GLN A 69 6.23 29.25 53.42
C GLN A 69 7.18 28.73 52.33
N THR A 70 6.70 28.65 51.10
CA THR A 70 7.56 28.50 49.92
C THR A 70 8.12 29.85 49.53
N VAL A 71 9.36 30.10 49.94
CA VAL A 71 10.24 31.09 49.30
C VAL A 71 10.45 30.67 47.82
N PRO A 72 10.25 31.55 46.84
CA PRO A 72 10.57 31.24 45.45
C PRO A 72 12.09 31.21 45.28
N ILE A 73 12.67 30.02 45.14
CA ILE A 73 14.05 29.86 44.68
C ILE A 73 14.06 30.12 43.18
N GLN A 74 14.53 31.30 42.79
CA GLN A 74 14.76 31.68 41.41
C GLN A 74 16.02 30.97 40.91
N PHE A 75 15.86 29.82 40.25
CA PHE A 75 16.96 29.16 39.53
C PHE A 75 17.23 29.92 38.22
N ASN A 76 18.10 30.93 38.27
CA ASN A 76 18.73 31.50 37.09
C ASN A 76 19.84 30.54 36.61
N LEU A 77 19.45 29.46 35.94
CA LEU A 77 20.38 28.70 35.11
C LEU A 77 20.34 29.28 33.69
N PRO A 78 21.50 29.61 33.08
CA PRO A 78 21.52 30.00 31.69
C PRO A 78 21.03 28.82 30.84
N VAL A 79 19.85 28.98 30.24
CA VAL A 79 19.41 28.12 29.13
C VAL A 79 20.34 28.43 27.97
N GLN A 80 21.45 27.70 27.88
CA GLN A 80 22.18 27.63 26.62
C GLN A 80 21.23 26.99 25.62
N GLN A 81 20.72 27.81 24.71
CA GLN A 81 20.06 27.34 23.50
C GLN A 81 21.10 26.55 22.72
N ILE A 82 21.18 25.24 22.94
CA ILE A 82 21.87 24.36 22.02
C ILE A 82 21.04 24.44 20.75
N PRO A 83 21.58 24.93 19.62
CA PRO A 83 20.86 24.86 18.37
C PRO A 83 20.59 23.37 18.10
N VAL A 84 19.32 22.99 18.17
CA VAL A 84 18.87 21.68 17.69
C VAL A 84 19.12 21.70 16.19
N GLN A 85 20.31 21.26 15.79
CA GLN A 85 20.57 20.88 14.42
C GLN A 85 19.61 19.74 14.15
N THR A 86 18.51 20.04 13.48
CA THR A 86 17.72 19.05 12.76
C THR A 86 18.64 18.55 11.66
N GLN A 87 19.56 17.65 12.01
CA GLN A 87 20.24 16.83 11.03
C GLN A 87 19.12 16.09 10.33
N GLN A 88 18.87 16.48 9.07
CA GLN A 88 18.07 15.71 8.17
C GLN A 88 18.79 14.37 8.06
N PHE A 89 18.35 13.38 8.85
CA PHE A 89 18.73 11.99 8.67
C PHE A 89 18.17 11.56 7.33
N GLU A 90 18.97 11.79 6.29
CA GLU A 90 18.72 11.22 4.98
C GLU A 90 18.85 9.70 5.17
N PRO A 91 17.81 8.91 4.83
CA PRO A 91 17.88 7.48 5.01
C PRO A 91 19.08 6.96 4.21
N PRO A 92 19.76 5.90 4.68
CA PRO A 92 20.78 5.24 3.87
C PRO A 92 20.13 4.82 2.56
N GLN A 93 20.42 5.58 1.51
CA GLN A 93 20.10 5.20 0.15
C GLN A 93 20.90 3.92 -0.10
N PRO A 94 20.28 2.79 -0.48
CA PRO A 94 21.05 1.66 -0.96
C PRO A 94 22.00 2.20 -2.04
N GLN A 95 23.29 1.85 -1.98
CA GLN A 95 24.24 2.27 -3.01
C GLN A 95 23.82 1.64 -4.32
N ILE A 96 23.03 2.39 -5.10
CA ILE A 96 22.46 1.88 -6.34
C ILE A 96 23.57 1.92 -7.38
N ASN A 97 23.97 0.77 -7.90
CA ASN A 97 24.82 0.72 -9.08
C ASN A 97 24.07 1.43 -10.22
N GLY A 98 24.61 2.56 -10.69
CA GLY A 98 23.93 3.43 -11.66
C GLY A 98 23.59 2.78 -13.01
N PHE A 99 24.08 1.55 -13.28
CA PHE A 99 23.76 0.79 -14.48
C PHE A 99 22.38 0.12 -14.43
N GLU A 100 21.96 -0.38 -13.26
CA GLU A 100 20.71 -1.15 -13.15
C GLU A 100 19.49 -0.24 -13.12
N THR A 101 19.66 0.99 -12.62
CA THR A 101 18.66 2.06 -12.74
C THR A 101 18.42 2.51 -14.18
N GLN A 102 19.42 2.34 -15.04
CA GLN A 102 19.35 2.67 -16.47
C GLN A 102 18.95 1.49 -17.35
N MET A 103 18.76 0.29 -16.76
CA MET A 103 18.28 -0.88 -17.50
C MET A 103 16.94 -0.58 -18.18
N LEU A 104 16.85 -0.89 -19.47
CA LEU A 104 15.62 -0.77 -20.24
C LEU A 104 14.70 -1.96 -19.96
N ILE A 105 13.47 -1.64 -19.60
CA ILE A 105 12.38 -2.58 -19.35
C ILE A 105 11.37 -2.43 -20.47
N TYR A 106 10.83 -3.56 -20.93
CA TYR A 106 9.79 -3.66 -21.95
C TYR A 106 8.47 -4.11 -21.30
N PRO A 107 7.60 -3.19 -20.82
CA PRO A 107 6.45 -3.55 -19.98
C PRO A 107 5.49 -4.56 -20.62
N SER A 108 5.28 -4.45 -21.93
CA SER A 108 4.41 -5.36 -22.71
C SER A 108 4.92 -6.79 -22.75
N GLN A 109 6.25 -6.99 -22.83
CA GLN A 109 6.86 -8.33 -22.90
C GLN A 109 6.78 -9.09 -21.57
N ILE A 110 6.65 -8.37 -20.46
CA ILE A 110 6.60 -8.93 -19.10
C ILE A 110 5.15 -9.14 -18.65
N GLY A 111 4.20 -8.44 -19.29
CA GLY A 111 2.80 -8.49 -18.93
C GLY A 111 2.47 -7.66 -17.70
N LEU A 112 3.12 -6.50 -17.51
CA LEU A 112 2.83 -5.61 -16.39
C LEU A 112 1.38 -5.12 -16.42
N ILE A 113 0.79 -4.93 -15.23
CA ILE A 113 -0.60 -4.54 -15.02
C ILE A 113 -0.71 -3.20 -14.25
N PRO A 114 -1.76 -2.38 -14.41
CA PRO A 114 -2.84 -2.53 -15.38
C PRO A 114 -2.32 -2.41 -16.81
N HIS A 115 -2.80 -3.25 -17.72
CA HIS A 115 -2.32 -3.26 -19.11
C HIS A 115 -2.52 -1.90 -19.80
N ASP A 116 -3.65 -1.23 -19.55
CA ASP A 116 -3.94 0.09 -20.14
C ASP A 116 -2.97 1.18 -19.67
N PHE A 117 -2.44 1.07 -18.44
CA PHE A 117 -1.42 1.97 -17.95
C PHE A 117 -0.10 1.76 -18.70
N TRP A 118 0.34 0.52 -18.84
CA TRP A 118 1.65 0.17 -19.39
C TRP A 118 1.71 0.20 -20.92
N ARG A 119 0.57 0.10 -21.63
CA ARG A 119 0.51 0.09 -23.10
C ARG A 119 1.15 1.31 -23.76
N ARG A 120 1.21 2.45 -23.05
CA ARG A 120 1.81 3.69 -23.57
C ARG A 120 3.34 3.73 -23.50
N TYR A 121 3.97 2.73 -22.86
CA TYR A 121 5.42 2.62 -22.76
C TYR A 121 5.87 1.42 -23.57
N GLU A 122 6.55 1.67 -24.69
CA GLU A 122 7.27 0.62 -25.42
C GLU A 122 8.49 0.14 -24.61
N THR A 123 9.27 1.11 -24.12
CA THR A 123 10.37 0.92 -23.19
C THR A 123 10.35 1.98 -22.09
N ILE A 124 10.96 1.65 -20.95
CA ILE A 124 11.15 2.58 -19.83
C ILE A 124 12.39 2.14 -19.03
N THR A 125 13.16 3.07 -18.48
CA THR A 125 14.23 2.69 -17.55
C THR A 125 13.65 2.22 -16.22
N PHE A 126 14.39 1.40 -15.46
CA PHE A 126 13.97 1.03 -14.11
C PHE A 126 13.73 2.26 -13.22
N GLN A 127 14.62 3.25 -13.24
CA GLN A 127 14.43 4.47 -12.46
C GLN A 127 13.15 5.22 -12.84
N GLN A 128 12.91 5.43 -14.14
CA GLN A 128 11.69 6.09 -14.60
C GLN A 128 10.45 5.30 -14.17
N MET A 129 10.49 3.97 -14.24
CA MET A 129 9.41 3.09 -13.78
C MET A 129 9.10 3.30 -12.30
N VAL A 130 10.13 3.41 -11.46
CA VAL A 130 9.97 3.71 -10.04
C VAL A 130 9.24 5.05 -9.85
N ASP A 131 9.70 6.10 -10.51
CA ASP A 131 9.17 7.47 -10.35
C ASP A 131 7.73 7.64 -10.88
N VAL A 132 7.43 7.03 -12.03
CA VAL A 132 6.12 7.19 -12.70
C VAL A 132 5.06 6.22 -12.20
N TYR A 133 5.44 5.15 -11.50
CA TYR A 133 4.52 4.09 -11.08
C TYR A 133 4.68 3.69 -9.60
N PHE A 134 5.84 3.18 -9.18
CA PHE A 134 5.95 2.59 -7.84
C PHE A 134 5.86 3.64 -6.72
N HIS A 135 6.40 4.83 -6.92
CA HIS A 135 6.32 5.94 -5.97
C HIS A 135 5.01 6.74 -6.06
N LYS A 136 4.14 6.45 -7.04
CA LYS A 136 2.83 7.10 -7.11
C LYS A 136 1.97 6.70 -5.92
N ARG A 137 1.23 7.65 -5.36
CA ARG A 137 0.27 7.37 -4.29
C ARG A 137 -0.73 6.29 -4.73
N ASN A 138 -1.12 5.44 -3.79
CA ASN A 138 -2.12 4.40 -4.05
C ASN A 138 -3.42 5.03 -4.59
N SER A 139 -3.77 4.64 -5.81
CA SER A 139 -5.03 4.93 -6.48
C SER A 139 -5.34 3.77 -7.44
N SER A 140 -6.48 3.76 -8.13
CA SER A 140 -6.91 2.61 -8.95
C SER A 140 -5.81 1.99 -9.84
N PRO A 141 -5.05 2.76 -10.66
CA PRO A 141 -3.97 2.21 -11.49
C PRO A 141 -2.66 1.91 -10.75
N TYR A 142 -2.45 2.51 -9.57
CA TYR A 142 -1.23 2.37 -8.76
C TYR A 142 -1.48 1.65 -7.44
N ARG A 143 -2.55 0.85 -7.36
CA ARG A 143 -2.93 0.18 -6.11
C ARG A 143 -1.84 -0.80 -5.69
N PHE A 144 -1.74 -1.02 -4.38
CA PHE A 144 -0.67 -1.83 -3.80
C PHE A 144 -0.55 -3.22 -4.43
N THR A 145 -1.67 -3.92 -4.66
CA THR A 145 -1.67 -5.27 -5.24
C THR A 145 -1.13 -5.32 -6.67
N PHE A 146 -1.35 -4.27 -7.48
CA PHE A 146 -0.73 -4.16 -8.81
C PHE A 146 0.78 -3.92 -8.71
N LYS A 147 1.22 -3.04 -7.79
CA LYS A 147 2.64 -2.82 -7.55
C LYS A 147 3.35 -4.10 -7.11
N LEU A 148 2.77 -4.81 -6.15
CA LEU A 148 3.31 -6.07 -5.66
C LEU A 148 3.40 -7.11 -6.80
N TYR A 149 2.34 -7.27 -7.59
CA TYR A 149 2.35 -8.22 -8.70
C TYR A 149 3.38 -7.85 -9.78
N ASN A 150 3.48 -6.58 -10.15
CA ASN A 150 4.49 -6.10 -11.10
C ASN A 150 5.91 -6.27 -10.57
N ALA A 151 6.15 -6.03 -9.27
CA ALA A 151 7.44 -6.26 -8.65
C ALA A 151 7.87 -7.74 -8.79
N LEU A 152 6.94 -8.67 -8.59
CA LEU A 152 7.18 -10.10 -8.74
C LEU A 152 7.45 -10.50 -10.20
N LEU A 153 6.72 -9.92 -11.15
CA LEU A 153 6.97 -10.13 -12.58
C LEU A 153 8.35 -9.58 -13.01
N LEU A 154 8.74 -8.43 -12.46
CA LEU A 154 10.03 -7.81 -12.76
C LEU A 154 11.20 -8.70 -12.33
N THR A 155 11.18 -9.22 -11.10
CA THR A 155 12.28 -10.07 -10.60
C THR A 155 12.25 -11.49 -11.17
N GLU A 156 11.08 -11.95 -11.62
CA GLU A 156 10.98 -13.18 -12.40
C GLU A 156 11.64 -13.04 -13.77
N LYS A 157 11.44 -11.90 -14.45
CA LYS A 157 12.07 -11.64 -15.75
C LYS A 157 13.54 -11.20 -15.64
N TYR A 158 13.85 -10.38 -14.65
CA TYR A 158 15.18 -9.78 -14.41
C TYR A 158 15.63 -10.05 -12.97
N PRO A 159 16.16 -11.25 -12.68
CA PRO A 159 16.55 -11.62 -11.32
C PRO A 159 17.60 -10.71 -10.70
N ASN A 160 18.44 -10.06 -11.52
CA ASN A 160 19.44 -9.11 -11.05
C ASN A 160 18.81 -7.89 -10.35
N LEU A 161 17.56 -7.52 -10.70
CA LEU A 161 16.85 -6.42 -10.05
C LEU A 161 16.33 -6.77 -8.65
N LEU A 162 16.48 -8.00 -8.16
CA LEU A 162 15.93 -8.41 -6.87
C LEU A 162 16.42 -7.54 -5.70
N HIS A 163 17.68 -7.10 -5.73
CA HIS A 163 18.23 -6.25 -4.67
C HIS A 163 17.68 -4.80 -4.69
N LEU A 164 17.06 -4.37 -5.79
CA LEU A 164 16.36 -3.08 -5.91
C LEU A 164 14.85 -3.21 -5.72
N VAL A 165 14.27 -4.32 -6.17
CA VAL A 165 12.82 -4.56 -6.18
C VAL A 165 12.35 -5.19 -4.87
N GLY A 166 13.08 -6.17 -4.35
CA GLY A 166 12.81 -6.78 -3.06
C GLY A 166 11.60 -7.72 -2.98
N ALA A 167 11.04 -8.17 -4.09
CA ALA A 167 9.95 -9.15 -4.09
C ALA A 167 10.26 -10.28 -5.06
N THR A 168 10.04 -11.54 -4.66
CA THR A 168 10.14 -12.70 -5.55
C THR A 168 9.19 -13.81 -5.11
N TRP A 169 8.92 -14.76 -6.01
CA TRP A 169 8.16 -15.96 -5.69
C TRP A 169 9.07 -17.00 -5.03
N GLN A 170 8.72 -17.45 -3.82
CA GLN A 170 9.33 -18.63 -3.20
C GLN A 170 8.71 -19.91 -3.76
N THR A 171 7.39 -19.88 -3.98
CA THR A 171 6.63 -20.94 -4.65
C THR A 171 5.53 -20.29 -5.49
N ASN A 172 4.61 -21.06 -6.07
CA ASN A 172 3.48 -20.50 -6.82
C ASN A 172 2.50 -19.68 -5.95
N LYS A 173 2.51 -19.85 -4.62
CA LYS A 173 1.60 -19.16 -3.70
C LYS A 173 2.29 -18.40 -2.57
N ILE A 174 3.59 -18.63 -2.38
CA ILE A 174 4.37 -18.00 -1.32
C ILE A 174 5.29 -16.93 -1.92
N LEU A 175 5.19 -15.73 -1.36
CA LEU A 175 6.02 -14.58 -1.66
C LEU A 175 7.20 -14.56 -0.71
N LYS A 176 8.38 -14.17 -1.22
CA LYS A 176 9.54 -13.80 -0.43
C LYS A 176 9.79 -12.30 -0.63
N ILE A 177 9.68 -11.54 0.46
CA ILE A 177 9.81 -10.08 0.46
C ILE A 177 11.05 -9.70 1.27
N TYR A 178 11.97 -9.00 0.61
CA TYR A 178 13.09 -8.32 1.24
C TYR A 178 12.61 -6.94 1.69
N LYS A 179 12.42 -6.79 3.00
CA LYS A 179 11.78 -5.65 3.67
C LYS A 179 12.36 -4.32 3.19
N THR A 180 13.67 -4.16 3.31
CA THR A 180 14.35 -2.90 2.97
C THR A 180 14.21 -2.55 1.48
N PRO A 181 14.67 -3.38 0.51
CA PRO A 181 14.52 -3.07 -0.91
C PRO A 181 13.08 -2.82 -1.34
N PHE A 182 12.12 -3.65 -0.90
CA PHE A 182 10.73 -3.50 -1.28
C PHE A 182 10.12 -2.21 -0.73
N SER A 183 10.49 -1.81 0.50
CA SER A 183 10.05 -0.53 1.08
C SER A 183 10.61 0.68 0.32
N CYS A 184 11.85 0.60 -0.17
CA CYS A 184 12.44 1.63 -1.03
C CYS A 184 11.72 1.70 -2.38
N LEU A 185 11.44 0.55 -3.01
CA LEU A 185 10.74 0.47 -4.29
C LEU A 185 9.40 1.19 -4.23
N ILE A 186 8.59 0.91 -3.21
CA ILE A 186 7.24 1.50 -3.06
C ILE A 186 7.26 2.91 -2.46
N GLY A 187 8.41 3.42 -2.04
CA GLY A 187 8.58 4.78 -1.52
C GLY A 187 8.11 4.96 -0.07
N THR A 188 8.20 3.93 0.77
CA THR A 188 7.82 3.99 2.20
C THR A 188 9.05 4.04 3.10
N ARG A 189 9.08 4.98 4.06
CA ARG A 189 10.22 5.15 4.98
C ARG A 189 10.21 4.19 6.17
N VAL A 190 9.02 3.77 6.61
CA VAL A 190 8.85 2.92 7.80
C VAL A 190 8.22 1.61 7.34
N ALA A 191 9.07 0.68 6.88
CA ALA A 191 8.63 -0.58 6.27
C ALA A 191 7.66 -1.36 7.18
N ASN A 192 8.03 -1.59 8.45
CA ASN A 192 7.20 -2.34 9.41
C ASN A 192 5.77 -1.77 9.52
N ASN A 193 5.65 -0.46 9.77
CA ASN A 193 4.34 0.14 9.98
C ASN A 193 3.51 0.25 8.70
N SER A 194 4.16 0.51 7.57
CA SER A 194 3.47 0.72 6.28
C SER A 194 3.12 -0.57 5.55
N LEU A 195 3.89 -1.64 5.75
CA LEU A 195 3.74 -2.90 5.04
C LEU A 195 3.15 -4.01 5.91
N PHE A 196 3.73 -4.25 7.09
CA PHE A 196 3.52 -5.50 7.85
C PHE A 196 2.65 -5.33 9.11
N HIS A 197 2.49 -4.10 9.61
CA HIS A 197 1.54 -3.82 10.71
C HIS A 197 0.11 -4.22 10.33
N LYS A 198 -0.77 -4.44 11.31
CA LYS A 198 -2.18 -4.82 11.08
C LYS A 198 -2.94 -3.89 10.13
N GLN A 199 -2.55 -2.62 10.07
CA GLN A 199 -3.11 -1.60 9.16
C GLN A 199 -2.21 -1.30 7.93
N GLY A 200 -1.12 -2.04 7.79
CA GLY A 200 -0.18 -1.95 6.69
C GLY A 200 -0.73 -2.60 5.41
N ASN A 201 -0.02 -2.39 4.31
CA ASN A 201 -0.48 -2.80 2.99
C ASN A 201 -0.68 -4.31 2.84
N PHE A 202 0.18 -5.16 3.42
CA PHE A 202 0.03 -6.62 3.27
C PHE A 202 -1.20 -7.15 4.02
N PRO A 203 -1.37 -6.95 5.34
CA PRO A 203 -2.54 -7.48 6.05
C PRO A 203 -3.86 -6.94 5.51
N THR A 204 -3.89 -5.64 5.19
CA THR A 204 -5.11 -5.01 4.67
C THR A 204 -5.53 -5.48 3.27
N HIS A 205 -4.66 -6.17 2.53
CA HIS A 205 -4.99 -6.79 1.24
C HIS A 205 -4.99 -8.32 1.31
N GLY A 206 -5.19 -8.89 2.50
CA GLY A 206 -5.41 -10.33 2.68
C GLY A 206 -4.14 -11.17 2.68
N PHE A 207 -2.97 -10.57 2.91
CA PHE A 207 -1.72 -11.32 3.08
C PHE A 207 -1.42 -11.59 4.55
N ALA A 208 -0.93 -12.80 4.82
CA ALA A 208 -0.43 -13.20 6.13
C ALA A 208 1.02 -13.66 6.02
N GLU A 209 1.83 -13.25 7.00
CA GLU A 209 3.20 -13.73 7.18
C GLU A 209 3.20 -15.19 7.62
N LEU A 210 4.11 -16.00 7.08
CA LEU A 210 4.34 -17.36 7.56
C LEU A 210 5.27 -17.35 8.76
N THR A 211 4.99 -18.20 9.74
CA THR A 211 5.95 -18.51 10.80
C THR A 211 7.03 -19.47 10.30
N THR A 212 8.10 -19.61 11.09
CA THR A 212 9.16 -20.60 10.85
C THR A 212 8.57 -22.02 10.74
N GLU A 213 7.67 -22.38 11.66
CA GLU A 213 7.03 -23.70 11.72
C GLU A 213 6.17 -23.94 10.47
N GLU A 214 5.39 -22.96 10.05
CA GLU A 214 4.56 -23.06 8.84
C GLU A 214 5.40 -23.17 7.57
N ALA A 215 6.51 -22.43 7.49
CA ALA A 215 7.43 -22.51 6.36
C ALA A 215 8.07 -23.90 6.26
N LEU A 216 8.54 -24.46 7.39
CA LEU A 216 9.10 -25.81 7.47
C LEU A 216 8.05 -26.88 7.11
N ALA A 217 6.82 -26.76 7.62
CA ALA A 217 5.72 -27.67 7.29
C ALA A 217 5.37 -27.66 5.79
N LYS A 218 5.64 -26.55 5.10
CA LYS A 218 5.48 -26.39 3.64
C LYS A 218 6.74 -26.78 2.85
N ASN A 219 7.76 -27.36 3.49
CA ASN A 219 9.04 -27.74 2.89
C ASN A 219 9.79 -26.57 2.23
N ILE A 220 9.68 -25.37 2.81
CA ILE A 220 10.41 -24.19 2.33
C ILE A 220 11.82 -24.19 2.94
N ASP A 221 12.84 -23.97 2.11
CA ASP A 221 14.20 -23.75 2.59
C ASP A 221 14.33 -22.36 3.24
N ILE A 222 14.48 -22.35 4.56
CA ILE A 222 14.56 -21.14 5.37
C ILE A 222 16.00 -20.80 5.79
N ARG A 223 17.03 -21.51 5.30
CA ARG A 223 18.43 -21.30 5.74
C ARG A 223 18.94 -19.86 5.53
N GLN A 224 18.35 -19.14 4.59
CA GLN A 224 18.69 -17.75 4.26
C GLN A 224 17.55 -16.78 4.60
N ILE A 225 16.70 -17.11 5.58
CA ILE A 225 15.54 -16.30 5.96
C ILE A 225 15.62 -16.03 7.45
N ASP A 226 15.85 -14.77 7.81
CA ASP A 226 15.96 -14.32 9.20
C ASP A 226 14.60 -13.96 9.82
N PHE A 227 13.53 -13.96 9.03
CA PHE A 227 12.19 -13.51 9.44
C PHE A 227 12.16 -12.10 10.04
N ASP A 228 13.22 -11.27 9.83
CA ASP A 228 13.25 -9.84 10.15
C ASP A 228 13.53 -8.93 8.94
N GLU A 229 14.54 -9.18 8.11
CA GLU A 229 14.67 -8.50 6.82
C GLU A 229 13.98 -9.25 5.69
N ILE A 230 13.79 -10.56 5.84
CA ILE A 230 13.17 -11.41 4.81
C ILE A 230 11.87 -11.97 5.35
N ARG A 231 10.74 -11.60 4.73
CA ARG A 231 9.40 -12.09 5.06
C ARG A 231 8.90 -13.09 4.05
N LEU A 232 8.29 -14.15 4.54
CA LEU A 232 7.49 -15.06 3.73
C LEU A 232 6.02 -14.72 3.92
N LEU A 233 5.30 -14.50 2.82
CA LEU A 233 3.87 -14.18 2.88
C LEU A 233 3.06 -15.05 1.94
N HIS A 234 1.79 -15.23 2.26
CA HIS A 234 0.80 -15.84 1.39
C HIS A 234 -0.50 -15.06 1.46
N HIS A 235 -1.32 -15.14 0.42
CA HIS A 235 -2.66 -14.58 0.46
C HIS A 235 -3.61 -15.60 1.08
N VAL A 236 -4.35 -15.19 2.12
CA VAL A 236 -5.16 -16.06 2.96
C VAL A 236 -6.24 -16.79 2.16
N GLU A 237 -6.88 -16.10 1.21
CA GLU A 237 -7.90 -16.71 0.33
C GLU A 237 -7.30 -17.40 -0.91
N GLU A 238 -5.97 -17.51 -1.00
CA GLU A 238 -5.24 -18.10 -2.12
C GLU A 238 -5.51 -17.50 -3.52
N LYS A 239 -6.14 -16.32 -3.60
CA LYS A 239 -6.42 -15.62 -4.87
C LYS A 239 -5.17 -15.04 -5.51
N PHE A 240 -4.18 -14.66 -4.71
CA PHE A 240 -2.91 -14.13 -5.21
C PHE A 240 -1.89 -15.25 -5.38
N TYR A 241 -1.68 -15.67 -6.62
CA TYR A 241 -0.72 -16.72 -6.99
C TYR A 241 0.02 -16.36 -8.28
N ARG A 242 1.09 -17.11 -8.56
CA ARG A 242 1.93 -16.92 -9.73
C ARG A 242 1.09 -17.04 -11.01
N HIS A 243 1.15 -16.02 -11.87
CA HIS A 243 0.39 -15.93 -13.13
C HIS A 243 -1.13 -15.77 -13.01
N CYS A 244 -1.68 -15.37 -11.86
CA CYS A 244 -3.14 -15.13 -11.72
C CYS A 244 -3.67 -13.97 -12.61
N GLY A 245 -2.80 -13.03 -13.00
CA GLY A 245 -3.11 -11.99 -13.99
C GLY A 245 -4.08 -10.89 -13.51
N GLU A 246 -4.27 -9.87 -14.34
CA GLU A 246 -4.96 -8.63 -13.96
C GLU A 246 -6.39 -8.84 -13.43
N LYS A 247 -7.15 -9.77 -14.04
CA LYS A 247 -8.54 -10.03 -13.65
C LYS A 247 -8.65 -10.52 -12.21
N VAL A 248 -7.76 -11.44 -11.81
CA VAL A 248 -7.76 -11.98 -10.44
C VAL A 248 -7.21 -10.96 -9.46
N ILE A 249 -6.14 -10.25 -9.82
CA ILE A 249 -5.56 -9.21 -8.94
C ILE A 249 -6.56 -8.07 -8.69
N ASN A 250 -7.45 -7.77 -9.63
CA ASN A 250 -8.53 -6.81 -9.41
C ASN A 250 -9.49 -7.21 -8.28
N LEU A 251 -9.61 -8.50 -7.98
CA LEU A 251 -10.44 -9.02 -6.88
C LEU A 251 -9.72 -9.01 -5.54
N CYS A 252 -8.38 -8.83 -5.53
CA CYS A 252 -7.59 -8.61 -4.32
C CYS A 252 -7.76 -7.15 -3.88
N ILE A 253 -8.89 -6.86 -3.25
CA ILE A 253 -9.23 -5.53 -2.74
C ILE A 253 -8.90 -5.41 -1.25
N TRP A 254 -8.86 -4.16 -0.78
CA TRP A 254 -8.70 -3.84 0.62
C TRP A 254 -9.79 -4.51 1.45
N ILE A 255 -9.39 -5.38 2.39
CA ILE A 255 -10.26 -5.93 3.43
C ILE A 255 -10.45 -4.83 4.47
N GLY A 256 -11.38 -3.92 4.19
CA GLY A 256 -11.90 -3.05 5.24
C GLY A 256 -12.52 -3.90 6.32
N ASN A 257 -12.28 -3.57 7.59
CA ASN A 257 -12.76 -4.28 8.77
C ASN A 257 -14.20 -4.83 8.63
N TYR A 258 -14.33 -6.03 8.05
CA TYR A 258 -15.51 -6.86 8.07
C TYR A 258 -15.14 -8.05 8.92
N ASN A 259 -15.05 -7.80 10.23
CA ASN A 259 -15.17 -8.79 11.32
C ASN A 259 -15.27 -8.02 12.64
N SER A 260 -16.42 -7.38 12.83
CA SER A 260 -17.01 -7.19 14.15
C SER A 260 -18.37 -7.89 14.09
N ASN A 261 -18.36 -9.20 14.26
CA ASN A 261 -19.50 -10.03 14.65
C ASN A 261 -18.95 -11.23 15.42
#